data_AF-A0A6I7PKA6-F1
#
_entry.id   AF-A0A6I7PKA6-F1
#
_cell.length_a   1.000
_cell.length_b   1.000
_cell.length_c   1.000
_cell.angle_alpha   90.00
_cell.angle_beta   90.00
_cell.angle_gamma   90.00
#
_symmetry.space_group_name_H-M   'P 1'
#
loop_
_entity.id
_entity.type
_entity.pdbx_description
1 polymer ?
#
loop_
_entity_poly.entity_id
_entity_poly.type
_entity_poly.pdbx_seq_one_letter_code
_entity_poly.pdbx_strand_id
1 'polypeptide(L)' 'MISIDGQDVVALYVLLRKNELELDNRMAALYERLARQLHGRLSIEQMENIETIYEQGTDLFE' A
#
# COMPACT_ATOMS: atom_id res chain seq x y z
N MET A 1 8.79 18.67 6.08
CA MET A 1 8.96 17.24 5.73
C MET A 1 7.58 16.63 5.85
N ILE A 2 6.99 16.14 4.76
CA ILE A 2 5.67 15.50 4.81
C ILE A 2 5.91 14.08 5.35
N SER A 3 5.26 13.73 6.45
CA SER A 3 5.23 12.36 6.97
C SER A 3 3.89 11.77 6.57
N ILE A 4 3.93 10.55 6.05
CA ILE A 4 2.75 9.76 5.69
C ILE A 4 2.61 8.71 6.79
N ASP A 5 1.44 8.59 7.40
CA ASP A 5 1.24 7.58 8.45
C ASP A 5 1.12 6.16 7.84
N GLY A 6 1.05 5.13 8.70
CA GLY A 6 0.97 3.74 8.23
C GLY A 6 -0.25 3.48 7.37
N GLN A 7 -1.42 4.01 7.74
CA GLN A 7 -2.66 3.82 7.00
C GLN A 7 -2.66 4.57 5.68
N ASP A 8 -2.14 5.79 5.64
CA ASP A 8 -1.96 6.57 4.43
C ASP A 8 -1.01 5.86 3.44
N VAL A 9 0.01 5.16 3.94
CA VAL A 9 0.89 4.31 3.11
C VAL A 9 0.10 3.17 2.47
N VAL A 10 -0.80 2.53 3.21
CA VAL A 10 -1.68 1.47 2.68
C VAL A 10 -2.67 2.05 1.68
N ALA A 11 -3.29 3.18 1.99
CA ALA A 11 -4.23 3.86 1.11
C ALA A 11 -3.57 4.21 -0.24
N LEU A 12 -2.36 4.76 -0.20
CA LEU A 12 -1.59 5.08 -1.39
C LEU A 12 -1.19 3.83 -2.18
N TYR A 13 -0.80 2.75 -1.51
CA TYR A 13 -0.51 1.48 -2.15
C TYR A 13 -1.76 0.92 -2.87
N VAL A 14 -2.91 0.89 -2.19
CA VAL A 14 -4.18 0.42 -2.77
C VAL A 14 -4.58 1.27 -3.97
N LEU A 15 -4.43 2.59 -3.87
CA LEU A 15 -4.72 3.50 -4.99
C LEU A 15 -3.83 3.19 -6.20
N LEU A 16 -2.53 3.04 -6.01
CA LEU A 16 -1.59 2.77 -7.10
C LEU A 16 -1.83 1.38 -7.71
N ARG A 17 -2.10 0.36 -6.89
CA ARG A 17 -2.44 -0.99 -7.36
C ARG A 17 -3.68 -1.01 -8.24
N LYS A 18 -4.73 -0.28 -7.85
CA LYS A 18 -5.98 -0.19 -8.64
C LYS A 18 -5.79 0.51 -10.00
N ASN A 19 -4.73 1.29 -10.17
CA ASN A 19 -4.43 2.05 -11.39
C ASN A 19 -3.11 1.65 -12.05
N GLU A 20 -2.61 0.42 -11.81
CA GLU A 20 -1.27 -0.03 -12.21
C GLU A 20 -0.97 0.18 -13.71
N LEU A 21 -1.97 0.00 -14.57
CA LEU A 21 -1.84 0.16 -16.03
C LEU A 21 -1.68 1.62 -16.49
N GLU A 22 -2.02 2.58 -15.63
CA GLU A 22 -2.00 4.01 -15.94
C GLU A 22 -0.82 4.74 -15.29
N LEU A 23 0.04 4.01 -14.56
CA LEU A 23 1.15 4.62 -13.83
C LEU A 23 2.26 5.06 -14.79
N ASP A 24 2.72 6.30 -14.61
CA ASP A 24 4.00 6.72 -15.18
C ASP A 24 5.18 6.05 -14.46
N ASN A 25 6.39 6.18 -15.02
CA ASN A 25 7.59 5.57 -14.45
C ASN A 25 7.88 5.98 -13.00
N ARG A 26 7.50 7.20 -12.58
CA ARG A 26 7.73 7.67 -11.20
C ARG A 26 6.73 7.05 -10.24
N MET A 27 5.47 6.96 -10.65
CA MET A 27 4.41 6.33 -9.88
C MET A 27 4.61 4.82 -9.77
N ALA A 28 5.05 4.15 -10.84
CA ALA A 28 5.42 2.74 -10.81
C ALA A 28 6.60 2.50 -9.83
N ALA A 29 7.63 3.33 -9.86
CA ALA A 29 8.74 3.23 -8.92
C ALA A 29 8.32 3.49 -7.46
N LEU A 30 7.35 4.38 -7.24
CA LEU A 30 6.75 4.61 -5.93
C LEU A 30 5.97 3.38 -5.46
N TYR A 31 5.10 2.84 -6.31
CA TYR A 31 4.32 1.62 -6.04
C TYR A 31 5.23 0.46 -5.61
N GLU A 32 6.29 0.19 -6.37
CA GLU A 32 7.31 -0.81 -6.06
C GLU A 32 7.99 -0.61 -4.69
N ARG A 33 8.26 0.64 -4.31
CA ARG A 33 8.83 0.96 -3.00
C ARG A 33 7.85 0.71 -1.86
N LEU A 34 6.58 1.08 -2.05
CA LEU A 34 5.52 0.82 -1.08
C LEU A 34 5.30 -0.68 -0.91
N ALA A 35 5.25 -1.43 -2.02
CA ALA A 35 5.11 -2.89 -2.02
C ALA A 35 6.21 -3.54 -1.17
N ARG A 36 7.49 -3.20 -1.42
CA ARG A 36 8.61 -3.71 -0.62
C ARG A 36 8.51 -3.36 0.86
N GLN A 37 8.10 -2.14 1.18
CA GLN A 37 7.96 -1.70 2.56
C GLN A 37 6.84 -2.44 3.28
N LEU A 38 5.70 -2.65 2.62
CA LEU A 38 4.55 -3.36 3.16
C LEU A 38 4.84 -4.86 3.31
N HIS A 39 5.48 -5.50 2.33
CA HIS A 39 5.92 -6.90 2.44
C HIS A 39 6.90 -7.15 3.60
N GLY A 40 7.67 -6.13 4.02
CA GLY A 40 8.56 -6.23 5.18
C GLY A 40 7.84 -6.08 6.52
N ARG A 41 6.57 -5.67 6.54
CA ARG A 41 5.80 -5.35 7.76
C ARG A 41 4.55 -6.21 7.93
N LEU A 42 3.93 -6.62 6.84
CA LEU A 42 2.68 -7.36 6.80
C LEU A 42 2.95 -8.83 6.53
N SER A 43 2.10 -9.68 7.09
CA SER A 43 2.08 -11.10 6.73
C SER A 43 1.66 -11.30 5.27
N ILE A 44 1.94 -12.48 4.73
CA ILE A 44 1.51 -12.85 3.37
C ILE A 44 -0.02 -12.72 3.24
N GLU A 45 -0.77 -13.21 4.24
CA GLU A 45 -2.22 -13.14 4.27
C GLU A 45 -2.73 -11.69 4.32
N GLN A 46 -2.08 -10.83 5.12
CA GLN A 46 -2.42 -9.40 5.19
C GLN A 46 -2.16 -8.71 3.85
N MET A 47 -1.06 -9.05 3.16
CA MET A 47 -0.78 -8.50 1.82
C MET A 47 -1.76 -8.97 0.76
N GLU A 48 -2.14 -10.25 0.78
CA GLU A 48 -3.12 -10.79 -0.16
C GLU A 48 -4.50 -10.14 0.02
N ASN A 49 -4.88 -9.85 1.26
CA ASN A 49 -6.18 -9.26 1.61
C ASN A 49 -6.12 -7.75 1.87
N ILE A 50 -5.03 -7.07 1.53
CA ILE A 50 -4.77 -5.68 1.94
C ILE A 50 -5.86 -4.70 1.51
N GLU A 51 -6.47 -4.91 0.35
CA GLU A 51 -7.59 -4.08 -0.14
C GLU A 51 -8.83 -4.26 0.73
N THR A 52 -9.19 -5.51 1.03
CA THR A 52 -10.31 -5.84 1.92
C THR A 52 -10.10 -5.26 3.32
N ILE A 53 -8.90 -5.39 3.87
CA ILE A 53 -8.57 -4.90 5.21
C ILE A 53 -8.65 -3.37 5.26
N TYR A 54 -8.11 -2.70 4.23
CA TYR A 54 -8.22 -1.26 4.07
C TYR A 54 -9.68 -0.79 3.98
N GLU A 55 -10.51 -1.45 3.17
CA GLU A 55 -11.93 -1.11 3.00
C GLU A 55 -12.76 -1.32 4.26
N GLN A 56 -12.35 -2.24 5.14
CA GLN A 56 -12.99 -2.48 6.44
C GLN A 56 -12.56 -1.46 7.51
N GLY A 57 -11.57 -0.62 7.25
CA GLY A 57 -11.04 0.37 8.21
C GLY A 57 -10.27 -0.26 9.37
N THR A 58 -9.83 -1.51 9.22
CA THR A 58 -9.05 -2.23 10.21
C THR A 58 -7.61 -1.72 10.24
N ASP A 59 -7.04 -1.51 11.42
CA ASP A 59 -5.62 -1.13 11.52
C ASP A 59 -4.72 -2.33 11.18
N LEU A 60 -3.79 -2.11 10.25
CA LEU A 60 -2.83 -3.09 9.76
C LEU A 60 -1.51 -3.09 10.56
N PHE A 61 -1.33 -2.12 11.47
CA PHE A 61 -0.08 -1.88 12.18
C PHE A 61 -0.20 -1.92 13.71
N GLU A 62 -1.31 -2.40 14.27
CA GLU A 62 -1.47 -2.69 15.71
C GLU A 62 -0.68 -3.92 16.18
#